data_AF-A0A8M1GG90-F1
#
_entry.id   AF-A0A8M1GG90-F1
#
_cell.length_a   1.000
_cell.length_b   1.000
_cell.length_c   1.000
_cell.angle_alpha   90.00
_cell.angle_beta   90.00
_cell.angle_gamma   90.00
#
_symmetry.space_group_name_H-M   'P 1'
#
loop_
_entity.id
_entity.type
_entity.pdbx_description
1 polymer ?
#
loop_
_entity_poly.entity_id
_entity_poly.type
_entity_poly.pdbx_seq_one_letter_code
_entity_poly.pdbx_strand_id
1 'polypeptide(L)'
;MALDSIFLCIYVVEAVLKITALGFKYFSDPWNNLDFFIMIMAMLDFLLLQYNSFSFVYHQSVFRIFKVFKSLRALRAIRVLRRLSFLTSLQEVTGTLVRSLPSITAILILMFTCLFLFSVVLRALFRHSDPKRFQSILSTIFTLFTLLTLDDWSLIYLDSRAQGAWYIIPILMIYIIIQYFIFLNLVIAVLVDNFQMALLKGLEKEKQERAARIHEKLLDDSLTELSKSDPEEVVSEHTKQKQLIEKKFGTMTEKQQELLFHFLQLVAGVEHHQQKFRSQASVLDEIVDTAFEAGEEDFRK
;
A
#
# COMPACT_ATOMS: atom_id res chain seq x y z
N MET A 1 -7.12 -0.85 36.45
CA MET A 1 -8.52 -1.35 36.41
C MET A 1 -9.52 -0.22 36.25
N ALA A 2 -9.76 0.62 37.26
CA ALA A 2 -10.73 1.72 37.13
C ALA A 2 -10.39 2.71 36.00
N LEU A 3 -9.12 3.13 35.89
CA LEU A 3 -8.64 3.98 34.79
C LEU A 3 -8.81 3.29 33.42
N ASP A 4 -8.50 2.00 33.32
CA ASP A 4 -8.65 1.24 32.07
C ASP A 4 -10.12 1.18 31.61
N SER A 5 -11.05 1.06 32.55
CA SER A 5 -12.49 1.09 32.29
C SER A 5 -12.98 2.47 31.85
N ILE A 6 -12.46 3.54 32.46
CA ILE A 6 -12.78 4.92 32.05
C ILE A 6 -12.29 5.17 30.62
N PHE A 7 -11.03 4.82 30.32
CA PHE A 7 -10.49 4.93 28.97
C PHE A 7 -11.30 4.10 27.98
N LEU A 8 -11.65 2.86 28.32
CA LEU A 8 -12.49 2.02 27.46
C LEU A 8 -13.85 2.66 27.18
N CYS A 9 -14.49 3.26 28.19
CA CYS A 9 -15.76 3.97 28.00
C CYS A 9 -15.62 5.15 27.04
N ILE A 10 -14.59 5.99 27.23
CA ILE A 10 -14.28 7.12 26.33
C ILE A 10 -14.08 6.61 24.90
N TYR A 11 -13.34 5.53 24.70
CA TYR A 11 -13.08 4.97 23.37
C TYR A 11 -14.32 4.36 22.70
N VAL A 12 -15.19 3.71 23.48
CA VAL A 12 -16.46 3.21 22.96
C VAL A 12 -17.33 4.38 22.51
N VAL A 13 -17.42 5.44 23.31
CA VAL A 13 -18.17 6.65 22.94
C VAL A 13 -17.58 7.31 21.70
N GLU A 14 -16.26 7.48 21.62
CA GLU A 14 -15.58 8.01 20.44
C GLU A 14 -15.87 7.18 19.18
N ALA A 15 -15.77 5.86 19.26
CA ALA A 15 -16.03 4.96 18.14
C ALA A 15 -17.49 5.04 17.69
N VAL A 16 -18.45 5.04 18.63
CA VAL A 16 -19.88 5.18 18.32
C VAL A 16 -20.14 6.53 17.65
N LEU A 17 -19.59 7.63 18.17
CA LEU A 17 -19.73 8.95 17.56
C LEU A 17 -19.19 8.96 16.11
N LYS A 18 -17.98 8.43 15.88
CA LYS A 18 -17.39 8.34 14.54
C LYS A 18 -18.24 7.49 13.59
N ILE A 19 -18.74 6.34 14.05
CA ILE A 19 -19.60 5.46 13.24
C ILE A 19 -20.92 6.17 12.90
N THR A 20 -21.54 6.88 13.84
CA THR A 20 -22.79 7.62 13.56
C THR A 20 -22.59 8.80 12.61
N ALA A 21 -21.45 9.49 12.69
CA ALA A 21 -21.17 10.64 11.83
C ALA A 21 -20.71 10.25 10.41
N LEU A 22 -19.94 9.17 10.27
CA LEU A 22 -19.32 8.75 9.01
C LEU A 22 -20.04 7.58 8.32
N GLY A 23 -20.88 6.84 9.04
CA GLY A 23 -21.58 5.66 8.54
C GLY A 23 -20.61 4.60 7.99
N PHE A 24 -20.90 4.10 6.79
CA PHE A 24 -20.06 3.11 6.10
C PHE A 24 -18.66 3.64 5.71
N LYS A 25 -18.51 4.96 5.54
CA LYS A 25 -17.21 5.59 5.20
C LYS A 25 -16.18 5.43 6.32
N TYR A 26 -16.61 5.13 7.54
CA TYR A 26 -15.74 4.80 8.67
C TYR A 26 -14.83 3.61 8.35
N PHE A 27 -15.37 2.57 7.69
CA PHE A 27 -14.64 1.34 7.41
C PHE A 27 -13.71 1.43 6.19
N SER A 28 -13.76 2.53 5.44
CA SER A 28 -12.86 2.76 4.31
C SER A 28 -11.45 3.18 4.75
N ASP A 29 -11.31 3.74 5.96
CA ASP A 29 -10.01 4.16 6.50
C ASP A 29 -9.37 3.00 7.31
N PRO A 30 -8.20 2.47 6.87
CA PRO A 30 -7.50 1.39 7.57
C PRO A 30 -7.19 1.70 9.04
N TRP A 31 -6.98 2.97 9.39
CA TRP A 31 -6.64 3.38 10.75
C TRP A 31 -7.87 3.34 11.67
N ASN A 32 -9.02 3.73 11.15
CA ASN A 32 -10.30 3.57 11.86
C ASN A 32 -10.64 2.08 12.05
N ASN A 33 -10.36 1.23 11.05
CA ASN A 33 -10.53 -0.22 11.17
C ASN A 33 -9.63 -0.82 12.27
N LEU A 34 -8.36 -0.39 12.35
CA LEU A 34 -7.44 -0.81 13.41
C LEU A 34 -7.97 -0.36 14.78
N ASP A 35 -8.38 0.90 14.93
CA ASP A 35 -8.87 1.43 16.20
C ASP A 35 -10.15 0.72 16.67
N PHE A 36 -11.06 0.41 15.74
CA PHE A 36 -12.27 -0.36 15.98
C PHE A 36 -11.96 -1.79 16.42
N PHE A 37 -11.02 -2.46 15.76
CA PHE A 37 -10.57 -3.80 16.14
C PHE A 37 -9.96 -3.82 17.56
N ILE A 38 -9.11 -2.83 17.87
CA ILE A 38 -8.52 -2.68 19.22
C ILE A 38 -9.62 -2.45 20.26
N MET A 39 -10.64 -1.63 19.94
CA MET A 39 -11.78 -1.40 20.83
C MET A 39 -12.55 -2.69 21.10
N ILE A 40 -12.88 -3.49 20.08
CA ILE A 40 -13.57 -4.78 20.24
C ILE A 40 -12.75 -5.72 21.12
N MET A 41 -11.45 -5.85 20.87
CA MET A 41 -10.58 -6.70 21.68
C MET A 41 -10.49 -6.24 23.13
N ALA A 42 -10.50 -4.92 23.38
CA ALA A 42 -10.52 -4.38 24.73
C ALA A 42 -11.86 -4.59 25.44
N MET A 43 -12.98 -4.45 24.72
CA MET A 43 -14.33 -4.76 25.23
C MET A 43 -14.47 -6.24 25.57
N LEU A 44 -13.93 -7.12 24.72
CA LEU A 44 -13.90 -8.57 24.96
C LEU A 44 -13.09 -8.92 26.23
N ASP A 45 -11.88 -8.35 26.40
CA ASP A 45 -11.07 -8.54 27.62
C ASP A 45 -11.84 -8.08 28.88
N PHE A 46 -12.55 -6.95 28.80
CA PHE A 46 -13.34 -6.42 29.91
C PHE A 46 -14.54 -7.32 30.26
N LEU A 47 -15.31 -7.76 29.27
CA LEU A 47 -16.46 -8.66 29.45
C LEU A 47 -16.04 -10.01 30.05
N LEU A 48 -14.93 -10.58 29.57
CA LEU A 48 -14.41 -11.86 30.06
C LEU A 48 -13.90 -11.77 31.51
N LEU A 49 -13.37 -10.62 31.93
CA LEU A 49 -12.94 -10.36 33.30
C LEU A 49 -14.15 -10.23 34.25
N GLN A 50 -15.19 -9.52 33.82
CA GLN A 50 -16.44 -9.37 34.56
C GLN A 50 -17.14 -10.73 34.74
N TYR A 51 -17.18 -11.54 33.68
CA TYR A 51 -17.81 -12.86 33.68
C TYR A 51 -17.07 -13.88 34.58
N ASN A 52 -15.73 -13.86 34.59
CA ASN A 52 -14.93 -14.69 35.50
C ASN A 52 -15.13 -14.32 36.99
N SER A 53 -15.42 -13.04 37.27
CA SER A 53 -15.65 -12.58 38.64
C SER A 53 -17.06 -12.94 39.14
N PHE A 54 -18.03 -13.08 38.24
CA PHE A 54 -19.42 -13.41 38.55
C PHE A 54 -19.69 -14.92 38.58
N SER A 55 -18.97 -15.71 37.77
CA SER A 55 -19.21 -17.14 37.60
C SER A 55 -18.35 -17.99 38.54
N PHE A 56 -18.59 -17.91 39.85
CA PHE A 56 -17.91 -18.76 40.83
C PHE A 56 -18.49 -20.19 40.92
N VAL A 57 -19.55 -20.56 40.19
CA VAL A 57 -20.30 -21.80 40.56
C VAL A 57 -20.65 -22.81 39.46
N TYR A 58 -20.78 -22.51 38.15
CA TYR A 58 -21.34 -23.53 37.23
C TYR A 58 -20.60 -23.66 35.87
N HIS A 59 -20.05 -24.86 35.62
CA HIS A 59 -19.52 -25.45 34.38
C HIS A 59 -18.00 -25.43 34.10
N GLN A 60 -17.39 -26.59 34.36
CA GLN A 60 -15.96 -26.93 34.24
C GLN A 60 -15.45 -27.11 32.78
N SER A 61 -16.34 -27.17 31.78
CA SER A 61 -15.97 -27.42 30.37
C SER A 61 -15.66 -26.15 29.57
N VAL A 62 -16.28 -25.02 29.93
CA VAL A 62 -16.06 -23.72 29.27
C VAL A 62 -14.68 -23.14 29.62
N PHE A 63 -14.11 -23.56 30.76
CA PHE A 63 -12.86 -23.06 31.33
C PHE A 63 -11.61 -23.29 30.44
N ARG A 64 -11.63 -24.27 29.53
CA ARG A 64 -10.48 -24.57 28.65
C ARG A 64 -10.30 -23.50 27.57
N ILE A 65 -11.40 -22.97 27.04
CA ILE A 65 -11.41 -21.85 26.08
C ILE A 65 -11.04 -20.54 26.80
N PHE A 66 -11.47 -20.36 28.06
CA PHE A 66 -11.02 -19.25 28.91
C PHE A 66 -9.51 -19.22 29.18
N LYS A 67 -8.81 -20.36 29.05
CA LYS A 67 -7.34 -20.39 29.16
C LYS A 67 -6.65 -19.73 27.97
N VAL A 68 -7.23 -19.86 26.76
CA VAL A 68 -6.81 -19.08 25.59
C VAL A 68 -7.10 -17.61 25.83
N PHE A 69 -8.21 -17.28 26.49
CA PHE A 69 -8.50 -15.88 26.84
C PHE A 69 -7.53 -15.25 27.84
N LYS A 70 -6.76 -16.04 28.60
CA LYS A 70 -5.65 -15.52 29.43
C LYS A 70 -4.52 -14.92 28.58
N SER A 71 -4.35 -15.36 27.33
CA SER A 71 -3.40 -14.73 26.39
C SER A 71 -3.91 -13.40 25.82
N LEU A 72 -5.20 -13.07 25.95
CA LEU A 72 -5.72 -11.72 25.61
C LEU A 72 -5.07 -10.63 26.47
N ARG A 73 -4.51 -10.98 27.64
CA ARG A 73 -3.70 -10.05 28.43
C ARG A 73 -2.49 -9.53 27.64
N ALA A 74 -1.91 -10.33 26.74
CA ALA A 74 -0.85 -9.90 25.84
C ALA A 74 -1.36 -8.93 24.76
N LEU A 75 -2.64 -9.00 24.36
CA LEU A 75 -3.25 -8.05 23.42
C LEU A 75 -3.37 -6.63 24.01
N ARG A 76 -3.17 -6.45 25.33
CA ARG A 76 -3.01 -5.11 25.89
C ARG A 76 -1.80 -4.38 25.29
N ALA A 77 -0.77 -5.11 24.86
CA ALA A 77 0.35 -4.53 24.13
C ALA A 77 -0.07 -3.96 22.76
N ILE A 78 -1.10 -4.52 22.12
CA ILE A 78 -1.66 -3.98 20.86
C ILE A 78 -2.25 -2.58 21.08
N ARG A 79 -2.68 -2.22 22.29
CA ARG A 79 -3.13 -0.85 22.59
C ARG A 79 -2.01 0.18 22.40
N VAL A 80 -0.74 -0.23 22.47
CA VAL A 80 0.39 0.64 22.12
C VAL A 80 0.37 1.04 20.65
N LEU A 81 -0.11 0.15 19.76
CA LEU A 81 -0.23 0.42 18.33
C LEU A 81 -1.24 1.55 18.04
N ARG A 82 -2.18 1.83 18.95
CA ARG A 82 -3.04 3.02 18.84
C ARG A 82 -2.25 4.34 18.90
N ARG A 83 -1.08 4.35 19.57
CA ARG A 83 -0.21 5.53 19.51
C ARG A 83 0.25 5.80 18.08
N LEU A 84 0.35 4.76 17.25
CA LEU A 84 0.69 4.88 15.83
C LEU A 84 -0.50 5.40 15.02
N SER A 85 -1.74 5.02 15.35
CA SER A 85 -2.94 5.55 14.65
C SER A 85 -3.20 7.03 14.94
N PHE A 86 -2.70 7.57 16.06
CA PHE A 86 -2.76 9.01 16.33
C PHE A 86 -1.64 9.80 15.63
N LEU A 87 -0.48 9.18 15.39
CA LEU A 87 0.69 9.85 14.84
C LEU A 87 0.66 9.82 13.31
N THR A 88 0.12 10.86 12.70
CA THR A 88 0.01 11.03 11.23
C THR A 88 1.34 10.81 10.50
N SER A 89 2.46 11.21 11.08
CA SER A 89 3.80 10.94 10.50
C SER A 89 4.13 9.45 10.41
N LEU A 90 3.70 8.63 11.38
CA LEU A 90 3.90 7.18 11.33
C LEU A 90 2.91 6.51 10.40
N GLN A 91 1.71 7.08 10.25
CA GLN A 91 0.74 6.61 9.26
C GLN A 91 1.27 6.79 7.83
N GLU A 92 1.89 7.93 7.55
CA GLU A 92 2.50 8.21 6.25
C GLU A 92 3.64 7.24 5.94
N VAL A 93 4.57 7.02 6.89
CA VAL A 93 5.67 6.05 6.75
C VAL A 93 5.16 4.62 6.59
N THR A 94 4.12 4.23 7.33
CA THR A 94 3.52 2.89 7.20
C THR A 94 2.85 2.75 5.83
N GLY A 95 2.16 3.80 5.35
CA GLY A 95 1.51 3.82 4.05
C GLY A 95 2.51 3.70 2.89
N THR A 96 3.67 4.33 2.97
CA THR A 96 4.72 4.17 1.95
C THR A 96 5.32 2.77 1.99
N LEU A 97 5.56 2.21 3.17
CA LEU A 97 6.11 0.86 3.33
C LEU A 97 5.18 -0.21 2.76
N VAL A 98 3.87 -0.07 3.01
CA VAL A 98 2.85 -0.96 2.45
C VAL A 98 2.75 -0.84 0.93
N ARG A 99 2.90 0.37 0.36
CA ARG A 99 2.91 0.57 -1.09
C ARG A 99 4.12 -0.06 -1.79
N SER A 100 5.23 -0.30 -1.08
CA SER A 100 6.40 -1.00 -1.58
C SER A 100 6.35 -2.52 -1.36
N LEU A 101 5.34 -3.06 -0.67
CA LEU A 101 5.19 -4.52 -0.53
C LEU A 101 4.87 -5.25 -1.85
N PRO A 102 3.99 -4.73 -2.73
CA PRO A 102 3.69 -5.37 -4.01
C PRO A 102 4.92 -5.58 -4.89
N SER A 103 5.84 -4.61 -4.93
CA SER A 103 7.05 -4.67 -5.77
C SER A 103 7.99 -5.82 -5.37
N ILE A 104 7.94 -6.25 -4.10
CA ILE A 104 8.78 -7.34 -3.58
C ILE A 104 8.04 -8.65 -3.32
N THR A 105 6.73 -8.69 -3.52
CA THR A 105 5.88 -9.87 -3.20
C THR A 105 6.33 -11.11 -3.97
N ALA A 106 6.72 -10.97 -5.25
CA ALA A 106 7.22 -12.09 -6.05
C ALA A 106 8.50 -12.72 -5.46
N ILE A 107 9.43 -11.89 -4.98
CA ILE A 107 10.69 -12.36 -4.37
C ILE A 107 10.40 -13.03 -3.02
N LEU A 108 9.47 -12.49 -2.23
CA LEU A 108 9.04 -13.12 -0.97
C LEU A 108 8.40 -14.49 -1.22
N ILE A 109 7.55 -14.63 -2.24
CA ILE A 109 6.95 -15.92 -2.61
C ILE A 109 8.04 -16.92 -3.00
N LEU A 110 9.02 -16.48 -3.81
CA LEU A 110 10.18 -17.32 -4.16
C LEU A 110 10.96 -17.75 -2.92
N MET A 111 11.23 -16.82 -2.00
CA MET A 111 11.94 -17.05 -0.74
C MET A 111 11.24 -18.10 0.14
N PHE A 112 9.93 -17.99 0.33
CA PHE A 112 9.15 -18.96 1.11
C PHE A 112 8.99 -20.31 0.39
N THR A 113 8.91 -20.31 -0.94
CA THR A 113 8.89 -21.54 -1.74
C THR A 113 10.20 -22.31 -1.59
N CYS A 114 11.34 -21.61 -1.70
CA CYS A 114 12.66 -22.21 -1.49
C CYS A 114 12.78 -22.80 -0.08
N LEU A 115 12.38 -22.03 0.93
CA LEU A 115 12.34 -22.48 2.32
C LEU A 115 11.48 -23.75 2.49
N PHE A 116 10.30 -23.80 1.88
CA PHE A 116 9.44 -24.98 1.93
C PHE A 116 10.07 -26.21 1.25
N LEU A 117 10.64 -26.05 0.06
CA LEU A 117 11.29 -27.13 -0.68
C LEU A 117 12.45 -27.73 0.13
N PHE A 118 13.35 -26.89 0.65
CA PHE A 118 14.44 -27.35 1.49
C PHE A 118 13.95 -27.96 2.80
N SER A 119 12.85 -27.47 3.37
CA SER A 119 12.25 -28.06 4.57
C SER A 119 11.81 -29.51 4.34
N VAL A 120 11.20 -29.81 3.20
CA VAL A 120 10.82 -31.18 2.83
C VAL A 120 12.06 -32.07 2.66
N VAL A 121 13.10 -31.57 1.99
CA VAL A 121 14.35 -32.32 1.76
C VAL A 121 15.09 -32.61 3.06
N LEU A 122 15.36 -31.59 3.89
CA LEU A 122 16.10 -31.76 5.15
C LEU A 122 15.33 -32.65 6.12
N ARG A 123 13.99 -32.52 6.16
CA ARG A 123 13.15 -33.44 6.94
C ARG A 123 13.29 -34.89 6.46
N ALA A 124 13.25 -35.13 5.16
CA ALA A 124 13.37 -36.49 4.63
C ALA A 124 14.71 -37.14 4.99
N LEU A 125 15.80 -36.36 4.98
CA LEU A 125 17.15 -36.84 5.21
C LEU A 125 17.52 -36.91 6.71
N PHE A 126 17.13 -35.93 7.52
CA PHE A 126 17.66 -35.74 8.87
C PHE A 126 16.63 -35.94 10.00
N ARG A 127 15.38 -36.31 9.70
CA ARG A 127 14.36 -36.55 10.76
C ARG A 127 14.76 -37.59 11.81
N HIS A 128 15.59 -38.57 11.45
CA HIS A 128 16.05 -39.62 12.37
C HIS A 128 17.34 -39.20 13.09
N SER A 129 18.22 -38.48 12.39
CA SER A 129 19.52 -38.04 12.91
C SER A 129 19.48 -36.75 13.72
N ASP A 130 18.45 -35.91 13.59
CA ASP A 130 18.20 -34.77 14.47
C ASP A 130 16.68 -34.50 14.51
N PRO A 131 15.93 -35.30 15.29
CA PRO A 131 14.48 -35.17 15.39
C PRO A 131 14.06 -33.85 16.02
N LYS A 132 14.89 -33.21 16.86
CA LYS A 132 14.54 -31.94 17.51
C LYS A 132 14.26 -30.85 16.49
N ARG A 133 15.06 -30.80 15.43
CA ARG A 133 14.95 -29.79 14.37
C ARG A 133 14.12 -30.28 13.20
N PHE A 134 14.31 -31.55 12.80
CA PHE A 134 13.79 -32.06 11.53
C PHE A 134 12.59 -33.02 11.63
N GLN A 135 11.97 -33.21 12.80
CA GLN A 135 10.82 -34.11 12.92
C GLN A 135 9.59 -33.63 12.13
N SER A 136 9.24 -32.34 12.26
CA SER A 136 8.02 -31.75 11.70
C SER A 136 8.34 -30.70 10.65
N ILE A 137 7.45 -30.50 9.67
CA ILE A 137 7.67 -29.46 8.63
C ILE A 137 7.81 -28.08 9.27
N LEU A 138 7.00 -27.76 10.28
CA LEU A 138 7.05 -26.46 10.96
C LEU A 138 8.34 -26.26 11.75
N SER A 139 8.82 -27.27 12.49
CA SER A 139 10.11 -27.16 13.21
C SER A 139 11.29 -27.03 12.24
N THR A 140 11.22 -27.74 11.11
CA THR A 140 12.22 -27.62 10.05
C THR A 140 12.16 -26.22 9.42
N ILE A 141 10.98 -25.72 9.05
CA ILE A 141 10.76 -24.36 8.53
C ILE A 141 11.35 -23.32 9.49
N PHE A 142 11.09 -23.45 10.80
CA PHE A 142 11.63 -22.55 11.81
C PHE A 142 13.16 -22.62 11.87
N THR A 143 13.72 -23.82 11.82
CA THR A 143 15.18 -24.03 11.78
C THR A 143 15.81 -23.40 10.54
N LEU A 144 15.18 -23.56 9.36
CA LEU A 144 15.63 -22.91 8.13
C LEU A 144 15.48 -21.38 8.18
N PHE A 145 14.47 -20.87 8.87
CA PHE A 145 14.31 -19.45 9.12
C PHE A 145 15.41 -18.89 10.04
N THR A 146 15.83 -19.62 11.07
CA THR A 146 17.02 -19.27 11.87
C THR A 146 18.29 -19.30 11.03
N LEU A 147 18.42 -20.29 10.14
CA LEU A 147 19.54 -20.33 9.19
C LEU A 147 19.53 -19.19 8.18
N LEU A 148 18.36 -18.65 7.81
CA LEU A 148 18.24 -17.45 6.98
C LEU A 148 18.86 -16.23 7.67
N THR A 149 18.78 -16.13 9.01
CA THR A 149 19.45 -15.07 9.77
C THR A 149 20.94 -15.35 10.01
N LEU A 150 21.50 -16.41 9.40
CA LEU A 150 22.86 -16.91 9.59
C LEU A 150 23.18 -17.29 11.05
N ASP A 151 22.16 -17.63 11.82
CA ASP A 151 22.31 -18.03 13.21
C ASP A 151 22.27 -19.56 13.35
N ASP A 152 22.85 -20.08 14.44
CA ASP A 152 22.84 -21.50 14.84
C ASP A 152 23.41 -22.53 13.84
N TRP A 153 23.88 -22.14 12.65
CA TRP A 153 24.36 -23.07 11.62
C TRP A 153 25.50 -23.98 12.09
N SER A 154 26.39 -23.45 12.94
CA SER A 154 27.52 -24.19 13.49
C SER A 154 27.07 -25.23 14.52
N LEU A 155 26.08 -24.90 15.36
CA LEU A 155 25.49 -25.81 16.33
C LEU A 155 24.70 -26.94 15.64
N ILE A 156 23.94 -26.61 14.60
CA ILE A 156 23.22 -27.60 13.78
C ILE A 156 24.21 -28.60 13.17
N TYR A 157 25.33 -28.11 12.64
CA TYR A 157 26.39 -28.96 12.12
C TYR A 157 27.01 -29.85 13.21
N LEU A 158 27.40 -29.29 14.35
CA LEU A 158 28.04 -30.04 15.42
C LEU A 158 27.15 -31.16 15.97
N ASP A 159 25.87 -30.88 16.21
CA ASP A 159 24.90 -31.86 16.72
C ASP A 159 24.61 -32.96 15.70
N SER A 160 24.48 -32.59 14.42
CA SER A 160 24.25 -33.55 13.33
C SER A 160 25.47 -34.43 13.11
N ARG A 161 26.68 -33.85 13.18
CA ARG A 161 27.94 -34.58 13.09
C ARG A 161 28.10 -35.57 14.23
N ALA A 162 27.76 -35.18 15.46
CA ALA A 162 27.81 -36.06 16.63
C ALA A 162 26.90 -37.29 16.47
N GLN A 163 25.82 -37.16 15.70
CA GLN A 163 24.86 -38.23 15.38
C GLN A 163 25.21 -38.97 14.07
N GLY A 164 26.41 -38.74 13.50
CA GLY A 164 26.90 -39.41 12.29
C GLY A 164 26.47 -38.79 10.97
N ALA A 165 25.67 -37.72 10.99
CA ALA A 165 25.15 -37.01 9.82
C ALA A 165 26.08 -35.87 9.37
N TRP A 166 27.38 -36.16 9.20
CA TRP A 166 28.39 -35.17 8.82
C TRP A 166 28.15 -34.52 7.44
N TYR A 167 27.44 -35.22 6.55
CA TYR A 167 27.07 -34.78 5.20
C TYR A 167 25.98 -33.69 5.18
N ILE A 168 25.50 -33.23 6.34
CA ILE A 168 24.56 -32.11 6.43
C ILE A 168 25.20 -30.78 5.98
N ILE A 169 26.51 -30.61 6.20
CA ILE A 169 27.20 -29.33 5.96
C ILE A 169 27.13 -28.85 4.50
N PRO A 170 27.39 -29.66 3.45
CA PRO A 170 27.22 -29.18 2.08
C PRO A 170 25.78 -28.77 1.77
N ILE A 171 24.77 -29.49 2.30
CA ILE A 171 23.36 -29.18 2.07
C ILE A 171 22.99 -27.85 2.73
N LEU A 172 23.43 -27.62 3.96
CA LEU A 172 23.24 -26.36 4.67
C LEU A 172 23.93 -25.19 3.95
N MET A 173 25.15 -25.39 3.45
CA MET A 173 25.87 -24.34 2.72
C MET A 173 25.17 -24.00 1.40
N ILE A 174 24.69 -24.99 0.66
CA ILE A 174 23.90 -24.76 -0.56
C ILE A 174 22.62 -23.98 -0.24
N TYR A 175 21.90 -24.37 0.81
CA TYR A 175 20.72 -23.63 1.27
C TYR A 175 21.05 -22.19 1.62
N ILE A 176 22.06 -21.96 2.46
CA ILE A 176 22.47 -20.61 2.90
C ILE A 176 22.84 -19.75 1.69
N ILE A 177 23.63 -20.26 0.74
CA ILE A 177 24.04 -19.50 -0.44
C ILE A 177 22.82 -19.11 -1.29
N ILE A 178 21.94 -20.07 -1.60
CA ILE A 178 20.75 -19.81 -2.42
C ILE A 178 19.81 -18.83 -1.70
N GLN A 179 19.54 -19.07 -0.43
CA GLN A 179 18.61 -18.28 0.36
C GLN A 179 19.13 -16.84 0.57
N TYR A 180 20.42 -16.70 0.87
CA TYR A 180 21.06 -15.40 1.06
C TYR A 180 21.13 -14.61 -0.26
N PHE A 181 21.36 -15.28 -1.39
CA PHE A 181 21.27 -14.64 -2.71
C PHE A 181 19.86 -14.08 -2.97
N ILE A 182 18.81 -14.87 -2.69
CA ILE A 182 17.42 -14.41 -2.81
C ILE A 182 17.16 -13.22 -1.86
N PHE A 183 17.65 -13.30 -0.62
CA PHE A 183 17.52 -12.21 0.36
C PHE A 183 18.24 -10.92 -0.10
N LEU A 184 19.45 -11.03 -0.64
CA LEU A 184 20.15 -9.86 -1.19
C LEU A 184 19.39 -9.26 -2.37
N ASN A 185 18.81 -10.08 -3.24
CA ASN A 185 17.97 -9.59 -4.34
C ASN A 185 16.71 -8.87 -3.83
N LEU A 186 16.13 -9.31 -2.71
CA LEU A 186 15.05 -8.60 -2.03
C LEU A 186 15.50 -7.21 -1.57
N VAL A 187 16.66 -7.12 -0.89
CA VAL A 187 17.21 -5.85 -0.40
C VAL A 187 17.50 -4.91 -1.57
N ILE A 188 18.11 -5.41 -2.64
CA ILE A 188 18.38 -4.64 -3.86
C ILE A 188 17.08 -4.16 -4.48
N ALA A 189 16.05 -5.01 -4.58
CA ALA A 189 14.76 -4.62 -5.13
C ALA A 189 14.10 -3.49 -4.32
N VAL A 190 14.06 -3.59 -2.99
CA VAL A 190 13.54 -2.51 -2.12
C VAL A 190 14.35 -1.23 -2.27
N LEU A 191 15.67 -1.34 -2.33
CA LEU A 191 16.57 -0.20 -2.47
C LEU A 191 16.33 0.51 -3.82
N VAL A 192 16.25 -0.26 -4.91
CA VAL A 192 15.99 0.25 -6.26
C VAL A 192 14.62 0.93 -6.33
N ASP A 193 13.57 0.30 -5.79
CA ASP A 193 12.21 0.85 -5.78
C ASP A 193 12.16 2.20 -5.03
N ASN A 194 12.82 2.28 -3.87
CA ASN A 194 12.93 3.53 -3.11
C ASN A 194 13.71 4.62 -3.85
N PHE A 195 14.85 4.28 -4.47
CA PHE A 195 15.64 5.23 -5.25
C PHE A 195 14.86 5.71 -6.48
N GLN A 196 14.18 4.82 -7.19
CA GLN A 196 13.35 5.15 -8.34
C GLN A 196 12.20 6.07 -7.91
N MET A 197 11.51 5.77 -6.81
CA MET A 197 10.45 6.63 -6.29
C MET A 197 10.97 8.02 -5.90
N ALA A 198 12.15 8.11 -5.28
CA ALA A 198 12.78 9.39 -4.94
C ALA A 198 13.14 10.21 -6.19
N LEU A 199 13.68 9.56 -7.24
CA LEU A 199 14.00 10.19 -8.51
C LEU A 199 12.74 10.67 -9.24
N LEU A 200 11.69 9.84 -9.30
CA LEU A 200 10.41 10.20 -9.92
C LEU A 200 9.78 11.41 -9.24
N LYS A 201 9.74 11.44 -7.90
CA LYS A 201 9.26 12.61 -7.15
C LYS A 201 10.08 13.88 -7.45
N GLY A 202 11.40 13.75 -7.59
CA GLY A 202 12.28 14.86 -7.97
C GLY A 202 11.97 15.41 -9.37
N LEU A 203 11.80 14.52 -10.35
CA LEU A 203 11.46 14.88 -11.73
C LEU A 203 10.06 15.50 -11.85
N GLU A 204 9.07 14.98 -11.11
CA GLU A 204 7.72 15.54 -11.06
C GLU A 204 7.74 16.96 -10.50
N LYS A 205 8.50 17.19 -9.43
CA LYS A 205 8.67 18.52 -8.85
C LYS A 205 9.31 19.49 -9.84
N GLU A 206 10.37 19.07 -10.54
CA GLU A 206 11.02 19.91 -11.55
C GLU A 206 10.08 20.23 -12.71
N LYS A 207 9.29 19.25 -13.18
CA LYS A 207 8.29 19.45 -14.23
C LYS A 207 7.20 20.42 -13.79
N GLN A 208 6.73 20.33 -12.54
CA GLN A 208 5.79 21.28 -11.96
C GLN A 208 6.38 22.70 -11.87
N GLU A 209 7.63 22.84 -11.42
CA GLU A 209 8.32 24.13 -11.37
C GLU A 209 8.53 24.74 -12.77
N ARG A 210 8.84 23.92 -13.78
CA ARG A 210 8.93 24.39 -15.18
C ARG A 210 7.58 24.84 -15.72
N ALA A 211 6.51 24.08 -15.46
CA ALA A 211 5.16 24.45 -15.88
C ALA A 211 4.67 25.75 -15.20
N ALA A 212 4.94 25.90 -13.90
CA ALA A 212 4.63 27.13 -13.16
C ALA A 212 5.38 28.33 -13.73
N ARG A 213 6.68 28.20 -14.03
CA ARG A 213 7.47 29.27 -14.66
C ARG A 213 6.98 29.66 -16.05
N ILE A 214 6.55 28.69 -16.86
CA ILE A 214 5.97 29.00 -18.18
C ILE A 214 4.65 29.74 -18.01
N HIS A 215 3.79 29.30 -17.08
CA HIS A 215 2.52 29.97 -16.82
C HIS A 215 2.72 31.41 -16.30
N GLU A 216 3.68 31.62 -15.40
CA GLU A 216 4.05 32.95 -14.89
C GLU A 216 4.54 33.87 -16.02
N LYS A 217 5.42 33.38 -16.90
CA LYS A 217 5.86 34.16 -18.08
C LYS A 217 4.72 34.52 -19.02
N LEU A 218 3.80 33.57 -19.29
CA LEU A 218 2.63 33.84 -20.14
C LEU A 218 1.68 34.88 -19.50
N LEU A 219 1.55 34.86 -18.17
CA LEU A 219 0.75 35.84 -17.44
C LEU A 219 1.39 37.23 -17.52
N ASP A 220 2.71 37.33 -17.32
CA ASP A 220 3.46 38.58 -17.42
C ASP A 220 3.44 39.16 -18.84
N ASP A 221 3.62 38.33 -19.86
CA ASP A 221 3.48 38.73 -21.27
C ASP A 221 2.06 39.27 -21.55
N SER A 222 1.01 38.59 -21.05
CA SER A 222 -0.39 39.03 -21.21
C SER A 222 -0.68 40.33 -20.49
N LEU A 223 -0.17 40.51 -19.26
CA LEU A 223 -0.32 41.75 -18.49
C LEU A 223 0.44 42.91 -19.15
N THR A 224 1.61 42.64 -19.75
CA THR A 224 2.39 43.64 -20.49
C THR A 224 1.70 44.05 -21.79
N GLU A 225 1.04 43.11 -22.49
CA GLU A 225 0.18 43.43 -23.64
C GLU A 225 -1.03 44.29 -23.24
N LEU A 226 -1.71 43.94 -22.15
CA LEU A 226 -2.84 44.72 -21.61
C LEU A 226 -2.42 46.11 -21.12
N SER A 227 -1.25 46.23 -20.49
CA SER A 227 -0.71 47.52 -20.03
C SER A 227 -0.28 48.43 -21.19
N LYS A 228 0.09 47.85 -22.34
CA LYS A 228 0.39 48.63 -23.57
C LYS A 228 -0.87 49.08 -24.29
N SER A 229 -2.04 48.55 -23.92
CA SER A 229 -3.33 48.94 -24.47
C SER A 229 -4.15 49.73 -23.45
N ASP A 230 -4.04 51.06 -23.45
CA ASP A 230 -5.09 51.99 -23.00
C ASP A 230 -4.72 53.45 -23.40
N PRO A 231 -5.67 54.39 -23.62
CA PRO A 231 -7.11 54.27 -23.87
C PRO A 231 -7.52 55.13 -25.09
N GLU A 232 -7.68 54.57 -26.29
CA GLU A 232 -8.39 55.31 -27.34
C GLU A 232 -9.10 54.37 -28.31
N GLU A 233 -10.34 54.76 -28.61
CA GLU A 233 -11.25 54.23 -29.62
C GLU A 233 -12.00 52.91 -29.34
N VAL A 234 -13.28 53.12 -29.05
CA VAL A 234 -14.39 52.14 -29.17
C VAL A 234 -14.46 51.65 -30.61
N VAL A 235 -13.65 50.64 -30.95
CA VAL A 235 -13.71 49.95 -32.23
C VAL A 235 -14.15 48.51 -31.99
N SER A 236 -15.33 48.21 -32.54
CA SER A 236 -16.06 46.94 -32.49
C SER A 236 -15.16 45.69 -32.58
N GLU A 237 -15.41 44.70 -31.72
CA GLU A 237 -14.67 43.42 -31.60
C GLU A 237 -14.43 42.74 -32.97
N HIS A 238 -15.36 42.90 -33.89
CA HIS A 238 -15.29 42.32 -35.23
C HIS A 238 -14.16 42.91 -36.09
N THR A 239 -13.79 44.18 -35.88
CA THR A 239 -12.69 44.85 -36.59
C THR A 239 -11.34 44.45 -36.01
N LYS A 240 -11.27 44.25 -34.67
CA LYS A 240 -10.04 43.79 -33.98
C LYS A 240 -9.67 42.36 -34.38
N GLN A 241 -10.65 41.46 -34.52
CA GLN A 241 -10.40 40.10 -35.02
C GLN A 241 -9.90 40.10 -36.48
N LYS A 242 -10.50 40.90 -37.36
CA LYS A 242 -10.05 41.00 -38.77
C LYS A 242 -8.62 41.53 -38.88
N GLN A 243 -8.28 42.58 -38.13
CA GLN A 243 -6.92 43.13 -38.12
C GLN A 243 -5.90 42.19 -37.46
N LEU A 244 -6.27 41.44 -36.42
CA LEU A 244 -5.39 40.41 -35.84
C LEU A 244 -5.11 39.27 -36.82
N ILE A 245 -6.12 38.83 -37.57
CA ILE A 245 -5.97 37.79 -38.59
C ILE A 245 -5.09 38.31 -39.73
N GLU A 246 -5.31 39.52 -40.24
CA GLU A 246 -4.46 40.12 -41.29
C GLU A 246 -3.02 40.35 -40.82
N LYS A 247 -2.82 40.83 -39.59
CA LYS A 247 -1.47 41.13 -39.07
C LYS A 247 -0.66 39.87 -38.75
N LYS A 248 -1.33 38.77 -38.37
CA LYS A 248 -0.67 37.50 -38.02
C LYS A 248 -0.53 36.55 -39.22
N PHE A 249 -1.41 36.65 -40.22
CA PHE A 249 -1.43 35.75 -41.39
C PHE A 249 -1.14 36.45 -42.73
N GLY A 250 -1.08 37.77 -42.80
CA GLY A 250 -0.86 38.53 -44.05
C GLY A 250 0.54 38.41 -44.65
N THR A 251 1.52 37.89 -43.91
CA THR A 251 2.88 37.64 -44.41
C THR A 251 3.10 36.20 -44.89
N MET A 252 2.10 35.33 -44.79
CA MET A 252 2.23 33.91 -45.15
C MET A 252 2.00 33.72 -46.64
N THR A 253 2.91 32.99 -47.30
CA THR A 253 2.72 32.56 -48.70
C THR A 253 1.52 31.60 -48.76
N GLU A 254 0.76 31.54 -49.87
CA GLU A 254 -0.45 30.69 -49.99
C GLU A 254 -0.23 29.24 -49.51
N LYS A 255 0.93 28.65 -49.80
CA LYS A 255 1.31 27.30 -49.34
C LYS A 255 1.41 27.16 -47.82
N GLN A 256 1.87 28.21 -47.12
CA GLN A 256 1.97 28.19 -45.65
C GLN A 256 0.60 28.34 -45.00
N GLN A 257 -0.29 29.10 -45.64
CA GLN A 257 -1.67 29.26 -45.18
C GLN A 257 -2.46 27.94 -45.35
N GLU A 258 -2.26 27.24 -46.47
CA GLU A 258 -2.85 25.92 -46.72
C GLU A 258 -2.32 24.86 -45.74
N LEU A 259 -1.01 24.85 -45.46
CA LEU A 259 -0.41 23.94 -44.49
C LEU A 259 -0.90 24.19 -43.06
N LEU A 260 -1.03 25.47 -42.68
CA LEU A 260 -1.57 25.84 -41.37
C LEU A 260 -3.04 25.45 -41.24
N PHE A 261 -3.83 25.62 -42.30
CA PHE A 261 -5.23 25.20 -42.31
C PHE A 261 -5.34 23.68 -42.13
N HIS A 262 -4.54 22.91 -42.88
CA HIS A 262 -4.43 21.46 -42.69
C HIS A 262 -4.01 21.07 -41.27
N PHE A 263 -3.05 21.80 -40.68
CA PHE A 263 -2.60 21.55 -39.31
C PHE A 263 -3.70 21.82 -38.28
N LEU A 264 -4.40 22.95 -38.38
CA LEU A 264 -5.52 23.29 -37.49
C LEU A 264 -6.66 22.28 -37.62
N GLN A 265 -6.95 21.82 -38.83
CA GLN A 265 -7.96 20.80 -39.08
C GLN A 265 -7.56 19.44 -38.48
N LEU A 266 -6.27 19.10 -38.53
CA LEU A 266 -5.73 17.90 -37.89
C LEU A 266 -5.83 18.00 -36.36
N VAL A 267 -5.45 19.14 -35.77
CA VAL A 267 -5.51 19.37 -34.32
C VAL A 267 -6.95 19.30 -33.83
N ALA A 268 -7.89 19.97 -34.51
CA ALA A 268 -9.31 19.90 -34.18
C ALA A 268 -9.87 18.47 -34.30
N GLY A 269 -9.44 17.71 -35.31
CA GLY A 269 -9.79 16.30 -35.46
C GLY A 269 -9.26 15.42 -34.31
N VAL A 270 -8.02 15.66 -33.88
CA VAL A 270 -7.39 14.97 -32.74
C VAL A 270 -8.12 15.30 -31.43
N GLU A 271 -8.41 16.57 -31.18
CA GLU A 271 -9.15 16.99 -29.98
C GLU A 271 -10.56 16.38 -29.95
N HIS A 272 -11.26 16.37 -31.09
CA HIS A 272 -12.58 15.74 -31.19
C HIS A 272 -12.52 14.24 -30.88
N HIS A 273 -11.52 13.53 -31.42
CA HIS A 273 -11.30 12.12 -31.09
C HIS A 273 -10.95 11.91 -29.62
N GLN A 274 -10.08 12.74 -29.05
CA GLN A 274 -9.68 12.66 -27.65
C GLN A 274 -10.87 12.88 -26.71
N GLN A 275 -11.77 13.81 -27.04
CA GLN A 275 -12.99 14.07 -26.29
C GLN A 275 -13.98 12.89 -26.39
N LYS A 276 -14.10 12.27 -27.57
CA LYS A 276 -14.90 11.05 -27.77
C LYS A 276 -14.34 9.85 -27.00
N PHE A 277 -13.02 9.69 -26.91
CA PHE A 277 -12.41 8.65 -26.08
C PHE A 277 -12.67 8.88 -24.59
N ARG A 278 -12.63 10.14 -24.12
CA ARG A 278 -12.98 10.47 -22.73
C ARG A 278 -14.44 10.16 -22.40
N SER A 279 -15.38 10.47 -23.30
CA SER A 279 -16.78 10.13 -23.08
C SER A 279 -17.03 8.62 -23.09
N GLN A 280 -16.38 7.89 -24.00
CA GLN A 280 -16.46 6.41 -24.03
C GLN A 280 -15.86 5.76 -22.78
N ALA A 281 -14.75 6.28 -22.25
CA ALA A 281 -14.16 5.80 -21.00
C ALA A 281 -15.12 6.02 -19.82
N SER A 282 -15.78 7.17 -19.75
CA SER A 282 -16.78 7.47 -18.71
C SER A 282 -18.00 6.55 -18.77
N VAL A 283 -18.47 6.19 -19.98
CA VAL A 283 -19.59 5.25 -20.15
C VAL A 283 -19.17 3.82 -19.78
N LEU A 284 -17.92 3.44 -20.05
CA LEU A 284 -17.36 2.16 -19.63
C LEU A 284 -17.29 2.05 -18.10
N ASP A 285 -16.83 3.09 -17.41
CA ASP A 285 -16.84 3.14 -15.95
C ASP A 285 -18.27 3.04 -15.39
N GLU A 286 -19.24 3.74 -15.99
CA GLU A 286 -20.65 3.67 -15.58
C GLU A 286 -21.28 2.28 -15.79
N ILE A 287 -20.96 1.59 -16.89
CA ILE A 287 -21.41 0.22 -17.15
C ILE A 287 -20.79 -0.75 -16.15
N VAL A 288 -19.49 -0.59 -15.84
CA VAL A 288 -18.80 -1.42 -14.86
C VAL A 288 -19.43 -1.23 -13.48
N ASP A 289 -19.65 0.00 -13.05
CA ASP A 289 -20.29 0.32 -11.78
C ASP A 289 -21.71 -0.26 -11.70
N THR A 290 -22.51 -0.11 -12.76
CA THR A 290 -23.89 -0.65 -12.82
C THR A 290 -23.90 -2.19 -12.80
N ALA A 291 -22.94 -2.84 -13.46
CA ALA A 291 -22.83 -4.30 -13.46
C ALA A 291 -22.40 -4.85 -12.09
N PHE A 292 -21.53 -4.13 -11.37
CA PHE A 292 -21.19 -4.44 -9.99
C PHE A 292 -22.39 -4.27 -9.05
N GLU A 293 -23.16 -3.19 -9.21
CA GLU A 293 -24.36 -2.90 -8.40
C GLU A 293 -25.46 -3.95 -8.61
N ALA A 294 -25.74 -4.35 -9.86
CA ALA A 294 -26.71 -5.39 -10.19
C ALA A 294 -26.28 -6.78 -9.69
N GLY A 295 -24.98 -7.08 -9.68
CA GLY A 295 -24.44 -8.31 -9.09
C GLY A 295 -24.61 -8.36 -7.57
N GLU A 296 -24.50 -7.22 -6.88
CA GLU A 296 -24.70 -7.14 -5.42
C GLU A 296 -26.16 -7.33 -5.00
N GLU A 297 -27.14 -6.96 -5.83
CA GLU A 297 -28.56 -7.19 -5.53
C GLU A 297 -28.98 -8.66 -5.70
N ASP A 298 -28.41 -9.39 -6.66
CA ASP A 298 -28.73 -10.80 -6.91
C ASP A 298 -28.14 -11.75 -5.83
N PHE A 299 -27.07 -11.34 -5.15
CA PHE A 299 -26.55 -12.04 -3.96
C PHE A 299 -27.34 -11.76 -2.67
N ARG A 300 -28.30 -10.82 -2.70
CA ARG A 300 -29.07 -10.38 -1.53
C ARG A 300 -30.50 -10.94 -1.47
N LYS A 301 -30.91 -11.76 -2.45
CA LYS A 301 -32.13 -12.58 -2.43
C LYS A 301 -31.80 -14.05 -2.19
#